data_AF-A0A9E3RVZ6-F1
#
_entry.id   AF-A0A9E3RVZ6-F1
#
_cell.length_a   1.000
_cell.length_b   1.000
_cell.length_c   1.000
_cell.angle_alpha   90.00
_cell.angle_beta   90.00
_cell.angle_gamma   90.00
#
_symmetry.space_group_name_H-M   'P 1'
#
loop_
_entity.id
_entity.type
_entity.pdbx_description
1 polymer ?
#
loop_
_entity_poly.entity_id
_entity_poly.type
_entity_poly.pdbx_seq_one_letter_code
_entity_poly.pdbx_strand_id
1 'polypeptide(L)' 'MTVSDSTNIFDYEILIRRYDMSNQYASYCPQLARMIKGEAHEEVENAMKDVIMQHINALKEQQPKSVT' A
#
# COMPACT_ATOMS: atom_id res chain seq x y z
N MET A 1 15.24 2.48 -6.72
CA MET A 1 13.77 2.53 -6.84
C MET A 1 13.30 3.70 -6.01
N THR A 2 12.47 4.58 -6.57
CA THR A 2 11.93 5.75 -5.87
C THR A 2 10.52 5.41 -5.41
N VAL A 3 10.23 5.66 -4.13
CA VAL A 3 8.87 5.49 -3.59
C VAL A 3 7.97 6.58 -4.19
N SER A 4 6.75 6.22 -4.58
CA SER A 4 5.76 7.16 -5.13
C SER A 4 5.45 8.27 -4.13
N ASP A 5 5.29 9.50 -4.62
CA ASP A 5 4.85 10.68 -3.86
C ASP A 5 3.42 11.11 -4.22
N SER A 6 2.69 10.27 -4.95
CA SER A 6 1.30 10.56 -5.29
C SER A 6 0.40 10.56 -4.05
N THR A 7 -0.47 11.56 -3.93
CA THR A 7 -1.53 11.60 -2.92
C THR A 7 -2.87 11.04 -3.42
N ASN A 8 -2.92 10.54 -4.66
CA ASN A 8 -4.09 9.90 -5.23
C ASN A 8 -4.03 8.39 -5.01
N ILE A 9 -5.03 7.82 -4.35
CA ILE A 9 -5.07 6.39 -4.02
C ILE A 9 -5.09 5.49 -5.26
N PHE A 10 -5.66 5.95 -6.37
CA PHE A 10 -5.77 5.17 -7.61
C PHE A 10 -4.45 5.02 -8.36
N ASP A 11 -3.40 5.73 -7.94
CA ASP A 11 -2.06 5.60 -8.52
C ASP A 11 -1.26 4.44 -7.90
N TYR A 12 -1.83 3.77 -6.87
CA TYR A 12 -1.21 2.65 -6.17
C TYR A 12 -1.87 1.34 -6.57
N GLU A 13 -1.04 0.32 -6.81
CA GLU A 13 -1.50 -1.04 -7.10
C GLU A 13 -1.37 -1.93 -5.87
N ILE A 14 -2.31 -2.87 -5.72
CA ILE A 14 -2.25 -3.95 -4.73
C ILE A 14 -2.29 -5.27 -5.49
N LEU A 15 -1.13 -5.89 -5.68
CA LEU A 15 -1.00 -7.17 -6.34
C LEU A 15 -1.07 -8.28 -5.30
N ILE A 16 -2.10 -9.12 -5.36
CA ILE A 16 -2.30 -10.20 -4.39
C ILE A 16 -2.05 -11.55 -5.06
N ARG A 17 -1.27 -12.40 -4.38
CA ARG A 17 -1.08 -13.80 -4.78
C ARG A 17 -1.30 -14.73 -3.59
N ARG A 18 -1.86 -15.90 -3.86
CA ARG A 18 -1.67 -17.08 -3.00
C ARG A 18 -0.38 -17.75 -3.43
N TYR A 19 0.52 -18.06 -2.50
CA TYR A 19 1.84 -18.60 -2.85
C TYR A 19 2.11 -20.01 -2.34
N ASP A 20 1.15 -20.64 -1.68
CA ASP A 20 1.24 -22.03 -1.25
C ASP A 20 -0.12 -22.75 -1.30
N MET A 21 -0.12 -24.02 -0.86
CA MET A 21 -1.34 -24.81 -0.66
C MET A 21 -1.94 -24.69 0.74
N SER A 22 -1.31 -23.97 1.67
CA SER A 22 -1.72 -23.83 3.08
C SER A 22 -2.25 -22.43 3.39
N ASN A 23 -3.02 -21.85 2.47
CA ASN A 23 -3.69 -20.54 2.62
C ASN A 23 -2.76 -19.34 2.88
N GLN A 24 -1.50 -19.37 2.46
CA GLN A 24 -0.62 -18.22 2.58
C GLN A 24 -0.84 -17.24 1.42
N TYR A 25 -1.18 -16.00 1.77
CA TYR A 25 -1.38 -14.89 0.86
C TYR A 25 -0.28 -13.84 1.02
N ALA A 26 0.05 -13.16 -0.06
CA ALA A 26 0.91 -11.99 -0.04
C ALA A 26 0.32 -10.89 -0.92
N SER A 27 0.33 -9.65 -0.41
CA SER A 27 0.06 -8.45 -1.17
C SER A 27 1.37 -7.68 -1.43
N TYR A 28 1.48 -7.09 -2.60
CA TYR A 28 2.64 -6.28 -3.00
C TYR A 28 2.19 -4.98 -3.64
N CYS A 29 2.76 -3.87 -3.20
CA CYS A 29 2.60 -2.55 -3.82
C CYS A 29 3.94 -2.13 -4.46
N PRO A 30 4.05 -2.17 -5.80
CA PRO A 30 5.27 -1.77 -6.52
C PRO A 30 5.70 -0.34 -6.24
N GLN A 31 4.74 0.58 -6.14
CA GLN A 31 4.94 2.01 -5.92
C GLN A 31 5.58 2.31 -4.56
N LEU A 32 5.38 1.42 -3.59
CA LEU A 32 5.96 1.51 -2.24
C LEU A 32 7.10 0.52 -2.02
N ALA A 33 7.41 -0.33 -3.01
CA ALA A 33 8.32 -1.48 -2.87
C ALA A 33 8.01 -2.32 -1.61
N ARG A 34 6.72 -2.49 -1.27
CA ARG A 34 6.27 -3.06 0.00
C ARG A 34 5.50 -4.35 -0.22
N MET A 35 5.87 -5.39 0.53
CA MET A 35 5.16 -6.67 0.58
C MET A 35 4.61 -6.93 1.98
N ILE A 36 3.39 -7.45 2.06
CA ILE A 36 2.75 -7.95 3.28
C ILE A 36 2.36 -9.41 3.04
N LYS A 37 2.52 -10.25 4.07
CA LYS A 37 2.13 -11.67 4.05
C LYS A 37 1.08 -11.91 5.14
N GLY A 38 0.17 -12.84 4.90
CA GLY A 38 -0.90 -13.22 5.81
C GLY A 38 -1.53 -14.55 5.41
N GLU A 39 -2.61 -14.92 6.08
CA GLU A 39 -3.28 -16.22 5.92
C GLU A 39 -4.65 -16.10 5.22
N ALA A 40 -5.10 -14.87 4.95
CA ALA A 40 -6.31 -14.61 4.18
C ALA A 40 -6.10 -13.54 3.09
N HIS A 41 -6.86 -13.68 2.00
CA HIS A 41 -6.86 -12.71 0.91
C HIS A 41 -7.23 -11.31 1.38
N GLU A 42 -8.36 -11.20 2.07
CA GLU A 42 -8.91 -9.93 2.57
C GLU A 42 -8.00 -9.27 3.62
N GLU A 43 -7.35 -10.08 4.46
CA GLU A 43 -6.38 -9.61 5.46
C GLU A 43 -5.22 -8.85 4.79
N VAL A 44 -4.55 -9.49 3.81
CA VAL A 44 -3.40 -8.86 3.14
C VAL A 44 -3.80 -7.70 2.24
N GLU A 45 -5.03 -7.70 1.71
CA GLU A 45 -5.59 -6.59 0.95
C GLU A 45 -5.79 -5.36 1.84
N ASN A 46 -6.53 -5.52 2.94
CA ASN A 46 -6.85 -4.43 3.87
C ASN A 46 -5.57 -3.88 4.50
N ALA A 47 -4.64 -4.74 4.89
CA ALA A 47 -3.35 -4.31 5.43
C ALA A 47 -2.54 -3.46 4.43
N MET A 48 -2.58 -3.78 3.13
CA MET A 48 -1.89 -2.95 2.12
C MET A 48 -2.62 -1.63 1.86
N LYS A 49 -3.96 -1.62 1.88
CA LYS A 49 -4.76 -0.38 1.80
C LYS A 49 -4.39 0.58 2.94
N ASP A 50 -4.24 0.06 4.17
CA ASP A 50 -3.85 0.87 5.32
C ASP A 50 -2.46 1.47 5.16
N VAL A 51 -1.49 0.70 4.66
CA VAL A 51 -0.13 1.21 4.37
C VAL A 51 -0.15 2.32 3.32
N ILE A 52 -0.91 2.16 2.24
CA ILE A 52 -1.06 3.20 1.20
C ILE A 52 -1.69 4.46 1.78
N MET A 53 -2.74 4.31 2.58
CA MET A 53 -3.42 5.45 3.23
C MET A 53 -2.52 6.20 4.21
N GLN A 54 -1.75 5.47 5.03
CA GLN A 54 -0.77 6.08 5.95
C GLN A 54 0.29 6.86 5.19
N HIS A 55 0.80 6.30 4.09
CA HIS A 55 1.78 6.97 3.23
C HIS A 55 1.22 8.26 2.61
N ILE A 56 0.02 8.20 2.02
CA ILE A 56 -0.66 9.38 1.45
C ILE A 56 -0.89 10.45 2.51
N ASN A 57 -1.30 10.07 3.72
CA ASN A 57 -1.51 11.02 4.81
C ASN A 57 -0.20 11.69 5.23
N ALA A 58 0.88 10.91 5.36
CA ALA A 58 2.20 11.45 5.67
C ALA A 58 2.68 12.46 4.60
N LEU A 59 2.43 12.19 3.33
CA LEU A 59 2.74 13.13 2.23
C LEU A 59 1.94 14.43 2.35
N LYS A 60 0.64 14.34 2.65
CA LYS A 60 -0.24 15.50 2.83
C LYS A 60 0.17 16.36 4.03
N GLU A 61 0.66 15.75 5.10
CA GLU A 61 1.16 16.47 6.29
C GLU A 61 2.47 17.21 6.01
N GLN A 62 3.29 16.69 5.08
CA GLN A 62 4.57 17.30 4.68
C GLN A 62 4.40 18.45 3.67
N GLN A 63 3.25 18.54 3.01
CA GLN A 63 2.98 19.66 2.11
C GLN A 63 2.74 20.93 2.93
N PRO A 64 3.47 22.03 2.69
CA PRO A 64 3.20 23.28 3.37
C PRO A 64 1.76 23.68 3.07
N LYS A 65 0.97 23.94 4.13
CA LYS A 65 -0.35 24.55 3.96
C LYS A 65 -0.13 25.84 3.18
N SER A 66 -0.61 25.88 1.93
CA SER A 66 -0.71 27.13 1.20
C SER A 66 -1.61 28.05 2.02
N VAL A 67 -0.99 29.00 2.73
CA VAL A 67 -1.68 30.08 3.42
C VAL A 67 -2.12 31.04 2.32
N THR A 68 -3.42 31.06 2.03
CA THR A 68 -4.06 32.13 1.25
C THR A 68 -4.71 33.10 2.21
#